data_AF-A0A0G4G998-F1
#
_entry.id   AF-A0A0G4G998-F1
#
_cell.length_a   1.000
_cell.length_b   1.000
_cell.length_c   1.000
_cell.angle_alpha   90.00
_cell.angle_beta   90.00
_cell.angle_gamma   90.00
#
_symmetry.space_group_name_H-M   'P 1'
#
loop_
_entity.id
_entity.type
_entity.pdbx_description
1 polymer ?
#
loop_
_entity_poly.entity_id
_entity_poly.type
_entity_poly.pdbx_seq_one_letter_code
_entity_poly.pdbx_strand_id
1 'polypeptide(L)'
;MCKEFTTQRFLGIWRYFFGPNETIRTRLRAFFQDMLPLWIVCLYNIHGPTTVSMVQLVACMKINDEYRLQSATSVRCYDSQDFFIWFGVGIVGLVIWSIGIPMFAMYSLYLRREVMYDKKVREQFAFLYNGYTPKRWYWEGVILVRKVLVLLVGALSFEGVEEIQISFNLILAIGFLYLQFNTMPFDKRSWNVLNKMELRSLAAWCLSSLLLQIVIVFNVNIVLNTVIGTLILLNNVEFNVRFLACLFTEVCKAIRNDPMLVAMPVVGPLFRPFVNYANRLHAREPRVLF
;
A
#
# COMPACT_ATOMS: atom_id res chain seq x y z
N MET A 1 -28.14 21.91 -20.10
CA MET A 1 -27.56 23.19 -19.64
C MET A 1 -27.26 23.23 -18.12
N CYS A 2 -28.18 22.91 -17.20
CA CYS A 2 -27.89 22.95 -15.73
C CYS A 2 -26.96 21.81 -15.21
N LYS A 3 -26.86 20.69 -15.95
CA LYS A 3 -25.96 19.55 -15.60
C LYS A 3 -24.48 19.77 -15.99
N GLU A 4 -24.17 20.76 -16.83
CA GLU A 4 -22.79 21.00 -17.32
C GLU A 4 -21.98 21.95 -16.43
N PHE A 5 -22.62 22.78 -15.61
CA PHE A 5 -21.91 23.68 -14.69
C PHE A 5 -21.52 23.04 -13.35
N THR A 6 -22.19 21.95 -12.96
CA THR A 6 -21.83 21.14 -11.77
C THR A 6 -20.53 20.34 -11.96
N THR A 7 -19.93 20.44 -13.15
CA THR A 7 -18.74 19.67 -13.55
C THR A 7 -17.41 20.33 -13.24
N GLN A 8 -17.41 21.64 -12.97
CA GLN A 8 -16.17 22.34 -12.62
C GLN A 8 -15.85 22.10 -11.15
N ARG A 9 -14.69 21.46 -10.92
CA ARG A 9 -14.24 21.05 -9.59
C ARG A 9 -12.94 21.75 -9.22
N PHE A 10 -12.94 22.34 -8.04
CA PHE A 10 -11.72 22.87 -7.43
C PHE A 10 -10.85 21.70 -6.97
N LEU A 11 -9.58 21.69 -7.41
CA LEU A 11 -8.60 20.61 -7.18
C LEU A 11 -9.07 19.21 -7.64
N GLY A 12 -10.07 19.13 -8.52
CA GLY A 12 -10.65 17.86 -8.97
C GLY A 12 -11.57 17.17 -7.96
N ILE A 13 -11.76 17.74 -6.77
CA ILE A 13 -12.48 17.11 -5.65
C ILE A 13 -13.78 17.86 -5.37
N TRP A 14 -13.70 19.17 -5.11
CA TRP A 14 -14.82 19.97 -4.60
C TRP A 14 -15.65 20.59 -5.72
N ARG A 15 -16.98 20.49 -5.65
CA ARG A 15 -17.85 21.23 -6.60
C ARG A 15 -17.77 22.73 -6.36
N TYR A 16 -17.62 23.49 -7.45
CA TYR A 16 -17.53 24.94 -7.40
C TYR A 16 -18.89 25.64 -7.35
N PHE A 17 -19.90 25.10 -8.05
CA PHE A 17 -21.20 25.74 -8.21
C PHE A 17 -22.30 25.03 -7.40
N PHE A 18 -22.87 25.74 -6.42
CA PHE A 18 -24.07 25.32 -5.69
C PHE A 18 -25.27 26.14 -6.19
N GLY A 19 -26.43 25.50 -6.36
CA GLY A 19 -27.61 26.19 -6.87
C GLY A 19 -28.06 27.36 -5.98
N PRO A 20 -28.60 28.45 -6.54
CA PRO A 20 -29.02 29.63 -5.79
C PRO A 20 -30.13 29.33 -4.75
N ASN A 21 -30.92 28.27 -4.95
CA ASN A 21 -32.02 27.86 -4.06
C ASN A 21 -31.71 26.63 -3.19
N GLU A 22 -30.45 26.21 -3.07
CA GLU A 22 -30.10 25.05 -2.25
C GLU A 22 -29.94 25.42 -0.76
N THR A 23 -30.60 24.66 0.11
CA THR A 23 -30.47 24.82 1.56
C THR A 23 -29.07 24.48 2.05
N ILE A 24 -28.66 25.09 3.17
CA ILE A 24 -27.32 24.91 3.75
C ILE A 24 -27.01 23.45 4.10
N ARG A 25 -28.03 22.66 4.48
CA ARG A 25 -27.90 21.23 4.77
C ARG A 25 -27.52 20.42 3.54
N THR A 26 -28.10 20.76 2.37
CA THR A 26 -27.78 20.10 1.10
C THR A 26 -26.34 20.41 0.69
N ARG A 27 -25.90 21.65 0.88
CA ARG A 27 -24.51 22.07 0.63
C ARG A 27 -23.52 21.34 1.53
N LEU A 28 -23.79 21.25 2.84
CA LEU A 28 -22.96 20.48 3.79
C LEU A 28 -22.90 18.99 3.41
N ARG A 29 -24.04 18.38 3.07
CA ARG A 29 -24.06 16.97 2.64
C ARG A 29 -23.24 16.74 1.37
N ALA A 30 -23.33 17.65 0.39
CA ALA A 30 -22.54 17.58 -0.83
C ALA A 30 -21.04 17.74 -0.54
N PHE A 31 -20.67 18.69 0.33
CA PHE A 31 -19.30 18.89 0.80
C PHE A 31 -18.71 17.59 1.39
N PHE A 32 -19.39 16.94 2.34
CA PHE A 32 -18.92 15.68 2.92
C PHE A 32 -18.85 14.53 1.91
N GLN A 33 -19.77 14.47 0.93
CA GLN A 33 -19.72 13.47 -0.14
C GLN A 33 -18.55 13.66 -1.09
N ASP A 34 -18.17 14.91 -1.36
CA ASP A 34 -17.05 15.26 -2.22
C ASP A 34 -15.70 15.04 -1.48
N MET A 35 -15.65 15.11 -0.14
CA MET A 35 -14.48 14.74 0.68
C MET A 35 -14.20 13.24 0.76
N LEU A 36 -15.16 12.39 0.35
CA LEU A 36 -15.05 10.93 0.53
C LEU A 36 -13.72 10.32 0.02
N PRO A 37 -13.17 10.70 -1.16
CA PRO A 37 -11.86 10.21 -1.60
C PRO A 37 -10.73 10.53 -0.62
N LEU A 38 -10.73 11.74 -0.05
CA LEU A 38 -9.71 12.18 0.90
C LEU A 38 -9.77 11.34 2.17
N TRP A 39 -10.98 11.10 2.70
CA TRP A 39 -11.19 10.22 3.85
C TRP A 39 -10.71 8.80 3.57
N ILE A 40 -11.00 8.24 2.39
CA ILE A 40 -10.53 6.90 1.99
C ILE A 40 -8.99 6.86 1.98
N VAL A 41 -8.34 7.85 1.36
CA VAL A 41 -6.87 7.93 1.30
C VAL A 41 -6.27 8.08 2.71
N CYS A 42 -6.83 8.95 3.55
CA CYS A 42 -6.37 9.11 4.93
C CYS A 42 -6.52 7.82 5.74
N LEU A 43 -7.68 7.15 5.65
CA LEU A 43 -7.92 5.87 6.33
C LEU A 43 -6.93 4.80 5.85
N TYR A 44 -6.66 4.73 4.54
CA TYR A 44 -5.69 3.80 3.99
C TYR A 44 -4.27 4.05 4.51
N ASN A 45 -3.84 5.32 4.61
CA ASN A 45 -2.52 5.68 5.13
C ASN A 45 -2.39 5.43 6.64
N ILE A 46 -3.45 5.69 7.41
CA ILE A 46 -3.47 5.50 8.87
C ILE A 46 -3.62 4.01 9.25
N HIS A 47 -4.22 3.19 8.37
CA HIS A 47 -4.47 1.77 8.61
C HIS A 47 -3.21 1.00 9.08
N GLY A 48 -2.09 1.18 8.39
CA GLY A 48 -0.83 0.49 8.69
C GLY A 48 -0.27 0.84 10.08
N PRO A 49 0.08 2.11 10.35
CA PRO A 49 0.62 2.54 11.65
C PRO A 49 -0.27 2.18 12.84
N THR A 50 -1.60 2.34 12.70
CA THR A 50 -2.53 1.97 13.77
C THR A 50 -2.56 0.45 13.97
N THR A 51 -2.54 -0.35 12.91
CA THR A 51 -2.46 -1.82 13.04
C THR A 51 -1.19 -2.26 13.77
N VAL A 52 -0.04 -1.65 13.49
CA VAL A 52 1.21 -1.92 14.22
C VAL A 52 1.04 -1.60 15.71
N SER A 53 0.42 -0.46 16.03
CA SER A 53 0.17 -0.06 17.42
C SER A 53 -0.74 -1.07 18.14
N MET A 54 -1.78 -1.58 17.45
CA MET A 54 -2.66 -2.61 18.01
C MET A 54 -1.94 -3.95 18.20
N VAL A 55 -1.05 -4.33 17.27
CA VAL A 55 -0.21 -5.53 17.40
C VAL A 55 0.69 -5.44 18.64
N GLN A 56 1.28 -4.27 18.93
CA GLN A 56 2.14 -4.07 20.10
C GLN A 56 1.42 -4.19 21.46
N LEU A 57 0.09 -4.09 21.47
CA LEU A 57 -0.74 -4.37 22.66
C LEU A 57 -0.96 -5.86 22.91
N VAL A 58 -0.61 -6.71 21.94
CA VAL A 58 -0.78 -8.17 21.98
C VAL A 58 0.59 -8.87 22.03
N ALA A 59 1.62 -8.27 21.42
CA ALA A 59 2.95 -8.83 21.33
C ALA A 59 3.69 -8.80 22.69
N CYS A 60 4.19 -9.95 23.10
CA CYS A 60 5.05 -10.11 24.27
C CYS A 60 6.50 -10.28 23.83
N MET A 61 7.44 -9.91 24.70
CA MET A 61 8.86 -10.17 24.51
C MET A 61 9.45 -10.71 25.82
N LYS A 62 10.45 -11.59 25.70
CA LYS A 62 11.11 -12.14 26.87
C LYS A 62 12.21 -11.19 27.38
N ILE A 63 12.18 -10.88 28.68
CA ILE A 63 13.17 -10.06 29.38
C ILE A 63 13.51 -10.75 30.70
N ASN A 64 14.76 -11.22 30.86
CA ASN A 64 15.27 -11.87 32.08
C ASN A 64 14.33 -12.97 32.61
N ASP A 65 14.01 -13.94 31.76
CA ASP A 65 13.13 -15.09 32.06
C ASP A 65 11.64 -14.79 32.28
N GLU A 66 11.20 -13.54 32.15
CA GLU A 66 9.79 -13.17 32.20
C GLU A 66 9.29 -12.64 30.84
N TYR A 67 8.07 -13.02 30.46
CA TYR A 67 7.39 -12.41 29.32
C TYR A 67 6.76 -11.08 29.72
N ARG A 68 7.13 -10.02 29.02
CA ARG A 68 6.60 -8.68 29.25
C ARG A 68 6.02 -8.10 27.98
N LEU A 69 5.03 -7.22 28.14
CA LEU A 69 4.34 -6.60 27.01
C LEU A 69 5.30 -5.67 26.25
N GLN A 70 5.33 -5.76 24.92
CA GLN A 70 6.26 -4.99 24.09
C GLN A 70 6.02 -3.48 24.16
N SER A 71 4.76 -3.06 24.27
CA SER A 71 4.37 -1.64 24.42
C SER A 71 4.62 -1.09 25.83
N ALA A 72 4.58 -1.93 26.86
CA ALA A 72 4.77 -1.54 28.24
C ALA A 72 5.52 -2.63 29.03
N THR A 73 6.84 -2.48 29.13
CA THR A 73 7.72 -3.43 29.82
C THR A 73 7.52 -3.48 31.35
N SER A 74 6.58 -2.73 31.91
CA SER A 74 6.15 -2.86 33.31
C SER A 74 5.13 -3.99 33.50
N VAL A 75 4.43 -4.39 32.44
CA VAL A 75 3.32 -5.36 32.49
C VAL A 75 3.84 -6.76 32.18
N ARG A 76 3.58 -7.72 33.09
CA ARG A 76 3.88 -9.15 32.88
C ARG A 76 2.77 -9.80 32.05
N CYS A 77 3.17 -10.49 30.98
CA CYS A 77 2.25 -11.25 30.15
C CYS A 77 1.72 -12.48 30.91
N TYR A 78 0.48 -12.89 30.60
CA TYR A 78 -0.23 -14.07 31.14
C TYR A 78 -0.56 -14.09 32.63
N ASP A 79 0.05 -13.22 33.45
CA ASP A 79 -0.10 -13.22 34.91
C ASP A 79 -0.87 -11.98 35.43
N SER A 80 -0.76 -10.84 34.75
CA SER A 80 -1.39 -9.59 35.22
C SER A 80 -2.81 -9.38 34.66
N GLN A 81 -3.71 -8.83 35.48
CA GLN A 81 -5.03 -8.39 35.02
C GLN A 81 -4.91 -7.31 33.94
N ASP A 82 -3.94 -6.40 34.09
CA ASP A 82 -3.65 -5.35 33.12
C ASP A 82 -3.35 -5.93 31.73
N PHE A 83 -2.59 -7.04 31.66
CA PHE A 83 -2.32 -7.71 30.39
C PHE A 83 -3.60 -8.15 29.68
N PHE A 84 -4.56 -8.77 30.38
CA PHE A 84 -5.81 -9.20 29.74
C PHE A 84 -6.65 -8.03 29.23
N ILE A 85 -6.61 -6.87 29.91
CA ILE A 85 -7.27 -5.65 29.45
C ILE A 85 -6.62 -5.15 28.16
N TRP A 86 -5.29 -4.97 28.17
CA TRP A 86 -4.55 -4.50 26.99
C TRP A 86 -4.64 -5.47 25.82
N PHE A 87 -4.56 -6.77 26.08
CA PHE A 87 -4.75 -7.83 25.09
C PHE A 87 -6.15 -7.77 24.49
N GLY A 88 -7.20 -7.62 25.31
CA GLY A 88 -8.58 -7.48 24.85
C GLY A 88 -8.76 -6.24 23.96
N VAL A 89 -8.24 -5.09 24.36
CA VAL A 89 -8.25 -3.86 23.56
C VAL A 89 -7.49 -4.05 22.25
N GLY A 90 -6.32 -4.68 22.28
CA GLY A 90 -5.51 -4.99 21.10
C GLY A 90 -6.25 -5.89 20.12
N ILE A 91 -6.85 -6.99 20.58
CA ILE A 91 -7.61 -7.92 19.74
C ILE A 91 -8.85 -7.25 19.14
N VAL A 92 -9.63 -6.53 19.95
CA VAL A 92 -10.81 -5.79 19.46
C VAL A 92 -10.39 -4.73 18.44
N GLY A 93 -9.29 -4.01 18.72
CA GLY A 93 -8.67 -3.06 17.80
C GLY A 93 -8.26 -3.70 16.47
N LEU A 94 -7.58 -4.84 16.50
CA LEU A 94 -7.18 -5.59 15.29
C LEU A 94 -8.40 -6.05 14.47
N VAL A 95 -9.44 -6.57 15.12
CA VAL A 95 -10.64 -7.03 14.42
C VAL A 95 -11.39 -5.86 13.78
N ILE A 96 -11.66 -4.79 14.53
CA ILE A 96 -12.45 -3.65 14.05
C ILE A 96 -11.66 -2.81 13.05
N TRP A 97 -10.40 -2.50 13.36
CA TRP A 97 -9.58 -1.60 12.56
C TRP A 97 -8.86 -2.33 11.43
N SER A 98 -8.08 -3.36 11.75
CA SER A 98 -7.19 -3.99 10.79
C SER A 98 -7.93 -4.85 9.79
N ILE A 99 -8.97 -5.58 10.21
CA ILE A 99 -9.80 -6.42 9.33
C ILE A 99 -11.05 -5.66 8.84
N GLY A 100 -11.70 -4.90 9.72
CA GLY A 100 -12.94 -4.19 9.39
C GLY A 100 -12.79 -3.16 8.28
N ILE A 101 -11.70 -2.37 8.26
CA ILE A 101 -11.48 -1.36 7.21
C ILE A 101 -11.32 -2.00 5.81
N PRO A 102 -10.42 -2.98 5.59
CA PRO A 102 -10.34 -3.68 4.30
C PRO A 102 -11.66 -4.33 3.89
N MET A 103 -12.35 -5.00 4.82
CA MET A 103 -13.64 -5.65 4.53
C MET A 103 -14.71 -4.63 4.12
N PHE A 104 -14.79 -3.49 4.81
CA PHE A 104 -15.70 -2.41 4.47
C PHE A 104 -15.38 -1.81 3.09
N ALA A 105 -14.10 -1.53 2.80
CA ALA A 105 -13.68 -1.02 1.51
C ALA A 105 -14.06 -1.98 0.37
N MET A 106 -13.77 -3.27 0.55
CA MET A 106 -14.09 -4.33 -0.40
C MET A 106 -15.58 -4.51 -0.61
N TYR A 107 -16.35 -4.52 0.48
CA TYR A 107 -17.80 -4.60 0.43
C TYR A 107 -18.42 -3.39 -0.28
N SER A 108 -17.91 -2.19 -0.03
CA SER A 108 -18.38 -0.96 -0.68
C SER A 108 -18.17 -0.98 -2.21
N LEU A 109 -17.04 -1.54 -2.67
CA LEU A 109 -16.77 -1.74 -4.09
C LEU A 109 -17.65 -2.85 -4.68
N TYR A 110 -17.83 -3.95 -3.95
CA TYR A 110 -18.67 -5.07 -4.38
C TYR A 110 -20.11 -4.63 -4.66
N LEU A 111 -20.71 -3.86 -3.74
CA LEU A 111 -22.07 -3.32 -3.89
C LEU A 111 -22.21 -2.38 -5.09
N ARG A 112 -21.13 -1.72 -5.49
CA ARG A 112 -21.13 -0.70 -6.57
C ARG A 112 -20.53 -1.22 -7.86
N ARG A 113 -20.28 -2.54 -7.96
CA ARG A 113 -19.50 -3.12 -9.06
C ARG A 113 -20.09 -2.87 -10.45
N GLU A 114 -21.42 -2.83 -10.53
CA GLU A 114 -22.14 -2.66 -11.80
C GLU A 114 -22.14 -1.20 -12.27
N VAL A 115 -21.97 -0.25 -11.34
CA VAL A 115 -21.92 1.20 -11.58
C VAL A 115 -20.52 1.80 -11.38
N MET A 116 -19.47 0.97 -11.37
CA MET A 116 -18.09 1.42 -11.15
C MET A 116 -17.57 2.41 -12.21
N TYR A 117 -18.20 2.44 -13.40
CA TYR A 117 -17.84 3.36 -14.48
C TYR A 117 -18.62 4.67 -14.44
N ASP A 118 -19.63 4.79 -13.58
CA ASP A 118 -20.34 6.04 -13.40
C ASP A 118 -19.37 7.10 -12.87
N LYS A 119 -19.44 8.29 -13.47
CA LYS A 119 -18.55 9.41 -13.15
C LYS A 119 -18.44 9.68 -11.66
N LYS A 120 -19.59 9.67 -10.96
CA LYS A 120 -19.67 9.92 -9.51
C LYS A 120 -18.96 8.83 -8.69
N VAL A 121 -19.18 7.56 -9.02
CA VAL A 121 -18.54 6.42 -8.32
C VAL A 121 -17.04 6.42 -8.60
N ARG A 122 -16.65 6.69 -9.84
CA ARG A 122 -15.25 6.79 -10.24
C ARG A 122 -14.53 7.88 -9.48
N GLU A 123 -15.09 9.08 -9.38
CA GLU A 123 -14.43 10.17 -8.64
C GLU A 123 -14.30 9.86 -7.14
N GLN A 124 -15.24 9.10 -6.57
CA GLN A 124 -15.26 8.76 -5.14
C GLN A 124 -14.31 7.61 -4.77
N PHE A 125 -14.27 6.56 -5.61
CA PHE A 125 -13.61 5.30 -5.29
C PHE A 125 -12.43 4.99 -6.20
N ALA A 126 -12.08 5.86 -7.17
CA ALA A 126 -10.97 5.62 -8.10
C ALA A 126 -9.69 5.22 -7.38
N PHE A 127 -9.39 5.79 -6.21
CA PHE A 127 -8.20 5.41 -5.46
C PHE A 127 -8.07 3.89 -5.22
N LEU A 128 -9.18 3.20 -4.95
CA LEU A 128 -9.16 1.77 -4.60
C LEU A 128 -9.07 0.82 -5.79
N TYR A 129 -9.43 1.26 -7.00
CA TYR A 129 -9.50 0.36 -8.18
C TYR A 129 -8.81 0.91 -9.44
N ASN A 130 -8.47 2.19 -9.48
CA ASN A 130 -7.77 2.80 -10.62
C ASN A 130 -6.34 2.28 -10.68
N GLY A 131 -5.92 1.84 -11.87
CA GLY A 131 -4.64 1.16 -12.07
C GLY A 131 -4.74 -0.37 -12.05
N TYR A 132 -5.90 -0.94 -11.72
CA TYR A 132 -6.18 -2.37 -11.86
C TYR A 132 -6.96 -2.68 -13.14
N THR A 133 -6.84 -3.91 -13.61
CA THR A 133 -7.70 -4.39 -14.70
C THR A 133 -9.16 -4.50 -14.22
N PRO A 134 -10.17 -4.22 -15.08
CA PRO A 134 -11.60 -4.28 -14.72
C PRO A 134 -12.05 -5.54 -13.98
N LYS A 135 -11.46 -6.70 -14.33
CA LYS A 135 -11.79 -8.00 -13.75
C LYS A 135 -11.24 -8.18 -12.33
N ARG A 136 -10.34 -7.30 -11.87
CA ARG A 136 -9.53 -7.45 -10.66
C ARG A 136 -9.64 -6.22 -9.75
N TRP A 137 -10.83 -5.65 -9.67
CA TRP A 137 -11.17 -4.49 -8.82
C TRP A 137 -10.93 -4.73 -7.33
N TYR A 138 -10.91 -5.99 -6.89
CA TYR A 138 -10.76 -6.41 -5.50
C TYR A 138 -9.30 -6.45 -5.01
N TRP A 139 -8.33 -6.19 -5.90
CA TRP A 139 -6.93 -6.47 -5.61
C TRP A 139 -6.33 -5.62 -4.50
N GLU A 140 -6.80 -4.37 -4.34
CA GLU A 140 -6.34 -3.52 -3.23
C GLU A 140 -6.65 -4.15 -1.86
N GLY A 141 -7.79 -4.85 -1.74
CA GLY A 141 -8.12 -5.62 -0.54
C GLY A 141 -7.14 -6.77 -0.29
N VAL A 142 -6.67 -7.44 -1.34
CA VAL A 142 -5.65 -8.51 -1.24
C VAL A 142 -4.34 -7.95 -0.70
N ILE A 143 -3.93 -6.76 -1.14
CA ILE A 143 -2.72 -6.07 -0.63
C ILE A 143 -2.89 -5.72 0.85
N LEU A 144 -4.06 -5.24 1.26
CA LEU A 144 -4.34 -4.93 2.67
C LEU A 144 -4.32 -6.19 3.54
N VAL A 145 -4.93 -7.28 3.09
CA VAL A 145 -4.90 -8.57 3.80
C VAL A 145 -3.46 -9.07 3.94
N ARG A 146 -2.65 -8.98 2.87
CA ARG A 146 -1.22 -9.31 2.92
C ARG A 146 -0.49 -8.54 4.03
N LYS A 147 -0.69 -7.22 4.09
CA LYS A 147 -0.07 -6.35 5.11
C LYS A 147 -0.46 -6.80 6.52
N VAL A 148 -1.75 -7.09 6.75
CA VAL A 148 -2.23 -7.57 8.05
C VAL A 148 -1.63 -8.92 8.42
N LEU A 149 -1.59 -9.88 7.49
CA LEU A 149 -1.00 -11.20 7.74
C LEU A 149 0.49 -11.12 8.13
N VAL A 150 1.26 -10.28 7.44
CA VAL A 150 2.69 -10.05 7.77
C VAL A 150 2.84 -9.48 9.19
N LEU A 151 2.00 -8.52 9.56
CA LEU A 151 2.02 -7.93 10.91
C LEU A 151 1.61 -8.94 11.99
N LEU A 152 0.63 -9.80 11.70
CA LEU A 152 0.21 -10.86 12.63
C LEU A 152 1.31 -11.92 12.81
N VAL A 153 2.04 -12.29 11.76
CA VAL A 153 3.19 -13.20 11.88
C VAL A 153 4.29 -12.58 12.75
N GLY A 154 4.58 -11.28 12.58
CA GLY A 154 5.52 -10.57 13.45
C GLY A 154 5.06 -10.44 14.90
N ALA A 155 3.74 -10.44 15.15
CA ALA A 155 3.17 -10.39 16.49
C ALA A 155 3.42 -11.67 17.31
N LEU A 156 3.73 -12.80 16.65
CA LEU A 156 3.91 -14.12 17.28
C LEU A 156 5.24 -14.23 18.04
N SER A 157 5.56 -13.26 18.89
CA SER A 157 6.82 -13.20 19.65
C SER A 157 6.76 -14.06 20.91
N PHE A 158 6.92 -15.36 20.72
CA PHE A 158 7.16 -16.31 21.81
C PHE A 158 8.61 -16.78 21.74
N GLU A 159 9.19 -17.12 22.89
CA GLU A 159 10.57 -17.60 22.94
C GLU A 159 10.72 -18.90 22.13
N GLY A 160 11.78 -18.99 21.33
CA GLY A 160 12.06 -20.15 20.47
C GLY A 160 11.20 -20.24 19.20
N VAL A 161 10.34 -19.25 18.92
CA VAL A 161 9.44 -19.24 17.75
C VAL A 161 10.00 -18.39 16.60
N GLU A 162 11.21 -17.82 16.71
CA GLU A 162 11.83 -17.03 15.63
C GLU A 162 11.97 -17.83 14.32
N GLU A 163 12.33 -19.11 14.42
CA GLU A 163 12.39 -20.04 13.27
C GLU A 163 11.02 -20.26 12.62
N ILE A 164 9.97 -20.33 13.43
CA ILE A 164 8.59 -20.53 12.98
C ILE A 164 8.06 -19.24 12.35
N GLN A 165 8.31 -18.08 12.95
CA GLN A 165 7.93 -16.77 12.40
C GLN A 165 8.51 -16.56 11.01
N ILE A 166 9.82 -16.80 10.84
CA ILE A 166 10.47 -16.61 9.54
C ILE A 166 9.97 -17.62 8.50
N SER A 167 9.67 -18.84 8.92
CA SER A 167 9.07 -19.86 8.05
C SER A 167 7.68 -19.45 7.57
N PHE A 168 6.82 -18.95 8.47
CA PHE A 168 5.50 -18.41 8.08
C PHE A 168 5.63 -17.20 7.17
N ASN A 169 6.57 -16.30 7.44
CA ASN A 169 6.85 -15.16 6.58
C ASN A 169 7.30 -15.59 5.18
N LEU A 170 8.15 -16.61 5.06
CA LEU A 170 8.54 -17.17 3.76
C LEU A 170 7.35 -17.79 3.02
N ILE A 171 6.50 -18.57 3.71
CA ILE A 171 5.29 -19.16 3.13
C ILE A 171 4.37 -18.07 2.58
N LEU A 172 4.17 -16.98 3.33
CA LEU A 172 3.40 -15.82 2.87
C LEU A 172 4.06 -15.17 1.64
N ALA A 173 5.38 -14.95 1.67
CA ALA A 173 6.10 -14.35 0.55
C ALA A 173 5.95 -15.18 -0.74
N ILE A 174 6.13 -16.50 -0.66
CA ILE A 174 5.94 -17.43 -1.79
C ILE A 174 4.49 -17.41 -2.27
N GLY A 175 3.52 -17.51 -1.35
CA GLY A 175 2.10 -17.53 -1.67
C GLY A 175 1.64 -16.27 -2.40
N PHE A 176 2.04 -15.09 -1.92
CA PHE A 176 1.71 -13.83 -2.58
C PHE A 176 2.49 -13.60 -3.87
N LEU A 177 3.74 -14.07 -3.97
CA LEU A 177 4.49 -14.06 -5.23
C LEU A 177 3.78 -14.90 -6.30
N TYR A 178 3.35 -16.11 -5.95
CA TYR A 178 2.59 -16.99 -6.83
C TYR A 178 1.26 -16.38 -7.23
N LEU A 179 0.52 -15.80 -6.28
CA LEU A 179 -0.75 -15.14 -6.56
C LEU A 179 -0.55 -13.94 -7.51
N GLN A 180 0.45 -13.08 -7.26
CA GLN A 180 0.78 -11.94 -8.11
C GLN A 180 1.19 -12.37 -9.53
N PHE A 181 1.97 -13.45 -9.64
CA PHE A 181 2.43 -13.96 -10.94
C PHE A 181 1.25 -14.45 -11.80
N ASN A 182 0.33 -15.23 -11.22
CA ASN A 182 -0.82 -15.75 -11.95
C ASN A 182 -1.85 -14.67 -12.27
N THR A 183 -2.04 -13.74 -11.33
CA THR A 183 -3.11 -12.76 -11.45
C THR A 183 -2.68 -11.50 -12.18
N MET A 184 -1.42 -11.08 -12.23
CA MET A 184 -0.98 -9.83 -12.90
C MET A 184 -2.03 -8.69 -12.86
N PRO A 185 -2.44 -8.26 -11.67
CA PRO A 185 -3.67 -7.51 -11.41
C PRO A 185 -3.72 -6.12 -12.04
N PHE A 186 -2.56 -5.47 -12.13
CA PHE A 186 -2.44 -4.09 -12.59
C PHE A 186 -2.71 -3.98 -14.08
N ASP A 187 -3.09 -2.78 -14.52
CA ASP A 187 -3.29 -2.48 -15.93
C ASP A 187 -1.97 -2.59 -16.73
N LYS A 188 -2.09 -2.74 -18.05
CA LYS A 188 -0.94 -2.91 -18.95
C LYS A 188 -0.30 -1.57 -19.36
N ARG A 189 -0.69 -0.45 -18.73
CA ARG A 189 -0.17 0.87 -19.09
C ARG A 189 1.34 0.94 -18.83
N SER A 190 2.02 1.85 -19.53
CA SER A 190 3.47 2.03 -19.44
C SER A 190 4.23 0.69 -19.49
N TRP A 191 3.93 -0.18 -20.47
CA TRP A 191 4.62 -1.47 -20.65
C TRP A 191 4.54 -2.44 -19.47
N ASN A 192 3.38 -2.47 -18.80
CA ASN A 192 3.12 -3.35 -17.66
C ASN A 192 4.10 -3.10 -16.49
N VAL A 193 4.56 -1.86 -16.34
CA VAL A 193 5.56 -1.47 -15.35
C VAL A 193 5.12 -1.85 -13.94
N LEU A 194 3.88 -1.56 -13.55
CA LEU A 194 3.43 -1.78 -12.18
C LEU A 194 3.41 -3.27 -11.80
N ASN A 195 2.93 -4.15 -12.69
CA ASN A 195 3.00 -5.60 -12.48
C ASN A 195 4.45 -6.10 -12.40
N LYS A 196 5.35 -5.62 -13.26
CA LYS A 196 6.77 -6.00 -13.23
C LYS A 196 7.45 -5.55 -11.93
N MET A 197 7.13 -4.35 -11.45
CA MET A 197 7.70 -3.81 -10.23
C MET A 197 7.19 -4.54 -8.99
N GLU A 198 5.89 -4.84 -8.91
CA GLU A 198 5.33 -5.62 -7.80
C GLU A 198 5.83 -7.07 -7.82
N LEU A 199 5.96 -7.70 -8.99
CA LEU A 199 6.53 -9.05 -9.07
C LEU A 199 7.99 -9.07 -8.57
N ARG A 200 8.77 -8.05 -8.92
CA ARG A 200 10.15 -7.90 -8.45
C ARG A 200 10.24 -7.58 -6.95
N SER A 201 9.34 -6.75 -6.41
CA SER A 201 9.32 -6.45 -4.97
C SER A 201 9.04 -7.71 -4.15
N LEU A 202 8.06 -8.52 -4.59
CA LEU A 202 7.73 -9.79 -3.97
C LEU A 202 8.84 -10.83 -4.14
N ALA A 203 9.49 -10.88 -5.30
CA ALA A 203 10.65 -11.76 -5.50
C ALA A 203 11.83 -11.37 -4.61
N ALA A 204 12.11 -10.07 -4.47
CA ALA A 204 13.15 -9.57 -3.59
C ALA A 204 12.83 -9.90 -2.12
N TRP A 205 11.58 -9.69 -1.68
CA TRP A 205 11.13 -10.07 -0.34
C TRP A 205 11.22 -11.57 -0.09
N CYS A 206 10.81 -12.40 -1.05
CA CYS A 206 10.90 -13.86 -0.97
C CYS A 206 12.37 -14.33 -0.87
N LEU A 207 13.25 -13.78 -1.72
CA LEU A 207 14.69 -14.12 -1.69
C LEU A 207 15.33 -13.69 -0.36
N SER A 208 15.05 -12.48 0.11
CA SER A 208 15.57 -12.01 1.40
C SER A 208 15.04 -12.85 2.57
N SER A 209 13.77 -13.27 2.55
CA SER A 209 13.19 -14.14 3.58
C SER A 209 13.82 -15.53 3.57
N LEU A 210 14.07 -16.10 2.38
CA LEU A 210 14.74 -17.38 2.22
C LEU A 210 16.18 -17.35 2.75
N LEU A 211 16.95 -16.32 2.36
CA LEU A 211 18.33 -16.15 2.82
C LEU A 211 18.42 -15.94 4.33
N LEU A 212 17.50 -15.16 4.90
CA LEU A 212 17.44 -14.94 6.34
C LEU A 212 17.06 -16.23 7.09
N GLN A 213 16.17 -17.07 6.54
CA GLN A 213 15.86 -18.37 7.12
C GLN A 213 17.09 -19.28 7.19
N ILE A 214 17.98 -19.23 6.19
CA ILE A 214 19.22 -20.01 6.22
C ILE A 214 20.11 -19.60 7.41
N VAL A 215 20.22 -18.29 7.66
CA VAL A 215 21.02 -17.75 8.77
C VAL A 215 20.46 -18.16 10.13
N ILE A 216 19.16 -18.02 10.33
CA ILE A 216 18.51 -18.27 11.63
C ILE A 216 18.46 -19.77 11.94
N VAL A 217 18.05 -20.62 10.98
CA VAL A 217 17.80 -22.04 11.24
C VAL A 217 19.08 -22.88 11.24
N PHE A 218 20.02 -22.62 10.31
CA PHE A 218 21.22 -23.46 10.19
C PHE A 218 22.39 -22.97 11.05
N ASN A 219 22.24 -21.85 11.78
CA ASN A 219 23.25 -21.27 12.66
C ASN A 219 24.67 -21.34 12.07
N VAL A 220 24.82 -20.74 10.89
CA VAL A 220 26.03 -20.86 10.07
C VAL A 220 27.17 -19.98 10.59
N ASN A 221 28.40 -20.26 10.13
CA ASN A 221 29.61 -19.54 10.54
C ASN A 221 29.51 -18.02 10.31
N ILE A 222 30.22 -17.24 11.14
CA ILE A 222 30.24 -15.77 11.06
C ILE A 222 30.57 -15.24 9.65
N VAL A 223 31.51 -15.87 8.94
CA VAL A 223 31.87 -15.49 7.57
C VAL A 223 30.70 -15.73 6.61
N LEU A 224 29.95 -16.82 6.78
CA LEU A 224 28.81 -17.10 5.92
C LEU A 224 27.62 -16.17 6.26
N ASN A 225 27.41 -15.85 7.54
CA ASN A 225 26.41 -14.86 7.97
C ASN A 225 26.67 -13.48 7.37
N THR A 226 27.92 -13.02 7.34
CA THR A 226 28.27 -11.73 6.73
C THR A 226 28.10 -11.76 5.21
N VAL A 227 28.48 -12.86 4.55
CA VAL A 227 28.22 -13.04 3.10
C VAL A 227 26.72 -13.04 2.80
N ILE A 228 25.90 -13.80 3.52
CA ILE A 228 24.45 -13.81 3.31
C ILE A 228 23.84 -12.44 3.60
N GLY A 229 24.25 -11.78 4.69
CA GLY A 229 23.81 -10.43 5.03
C GLY A 229 24.12 -9.41 3.93
N THR A 230 25.33 -9.45 3.36
CA THR A 230 25.68 -8.58 2.22
C THR A 230 24.85 -8.88 0.97
N LEU A 231 24.56 -10.15 0.67
CA LEU A 231 23.67 -10.52 -0.45
C LEU A 231 22.24 -9.99 -0.25
N ILE A 232 21.71 -10.08 0.97
CA ILE A 232 20.40 -9.51 1.32
C ILE A 232 20.40 -7.99 1.08
N LEU A 233 21.44 -7.29 1.53
CA LEU A 233 21.56 -5.84 1.33
C LEU A 233 21.64 -5.49 -0.16
N LEU A 234 22.48 -6.19 -0.94
CA LEU A 234 22.62 -5.95 -2.37
C LEU A 234 21.29 -6.15 -3.12
N ASN A 235 20.54 -7.21 -2.82
CA ASN A 235 19.22 -7.47 -3.41
C ASN A 235 18.23 -6.33 -3.11
N ASN A 236 18.19 -5.86 -1.85
CA ASN A 236 17.31 -4.75 -1.47
C ASN A 236 17.73 -3.44 -2.12
N VAL A 237 19.04 -3.14 -2.21
CA VAL A 237 19.55 -1.95 -2.88
C VAL A 237 19.24 -1.99 -4.38
N GLU A 238 19.45 -3.13 -5.04
CA GLU A 238 19.14 -3.30 -6.47
C GLU A 238 17.64 -3.02 -6.74
N PHE A 239 16.75 -3.60 -5.94
CA PHE A 239 15.31 -3.36 -6.05
C PHE A 239 14.98 -1.87 -5.86
N ASN A 240 15.48 -1.24 -4.79
CA ASN A 240 15.22 0.17 -4.49
C ASN A 240 15.72 1.12 -5.59
N VAL A 241 16.93 0.89 -6.11
CA VAL A 241 17.50 1.69 -7.21
C VAL A 241 16.63 1.57 -8.47
N ARG A 242 16.19 0.36 -8.83
CA ARG A 242 15.29 0.16 -9.97
C ARG A 242 13.93 0.82 -9.75
N PHE A 243 13.40 0.75 -8.53
CA PHE A 243 12.15 1.40 -8.17
C PHE A 243 12.24 2.92 -8.33
N LEU A 244 13.28 3.54 -7.77
CA LEU A 244 13.50 4.97 -7.90
C LEU A 244 13.72 5.39 -9.36
N ALA A 245 14.49 4.63 -10.13
CA ALA A 245 14.69 4.89 -11.56
C ALA A 245 13.36 4.81 -12.34
N CYS A 246 12.54 3.81 -12.06
CA CYS A 246 11.24 3.64 -12.70
C CYS A 246 10.27 4.77 -12.31
N LEU A 247 10.18 5.09 -11.02
CA LEU A 247 9.38 6.19 -10.51
C LEU A 247 9.79 7.52 -11.16
N PHE A 248 11.09 7.78 -11.23
CA PHE A 248 11.64 8.95 -11.90
C PHE A 248 11.22 9.04 -13.37
N THR A 249 11.30 7.92 -14.11
CA THR A 249 10.88 7.90 -15.53
C THR A 249 9.39 8.19 -15.70
N GLU A 250 8.53 7.62 -14.84
CA GLU A 250 7.08 7.85 -14.94
C GLU A 250 6.69 9.25 -14.49
N VAL A 251 7.38 9.84 -13.50
CA VAL A 251 7.21 11.26 -13.13
C VAL A 251 7.62 12.17 -14.29
N CYS A 252 8.74 11.90 -14.96
CA CYS A 252 9.15 12.67 -16.13
C CYS A 252 8.11 12.57 -17.27
N LYS A 253 7.54 11.39 -17.51
CA LYS A 253 6.45 11.21 -18.48
C LYS A 253 5.17 11.95 -18.08
N ALA A 254 4.83 11.95 -16.79
CA ALA A 254 3.67 12.69 -16.26
C ALA A 254 3.85 14.20 -16.44
N ILE A 255 5.02 14.74 -16.08
CA ILE A 255 5.36 16.17 -16.28
C ILE A 255 5.29 16.55 -17.76
N ARG A 256 5.83 15.72 -18.66
CA ARG A 256 5.77 15.95 -20.12
C ARG A 256 4.32 16.02 -20.63
N ASN A 257 3.45 15.18 -20.09
CA ASN A 257 2.05 15.09 -20.55
C ASN A 257 1.15 16.19 -19.96
N ASP A 258 1.66 17.04 -19.06
CA ASP A 258 0.93 18.19 -18.50
C ASP A 258 1.34 19.50 -19.21
N PRO A 259 0.58 19.96 -20.21
CA PRO A 259 0.91 21.16 -20.97
C PRO A 259 0.82 22.44 -20.14
N MET A 260 0.00 22.46 -19.07
CA MET A 260 -0.18 23.63 -18.22
C MET A 260 1.08 23.88 -17.38
N LEU A 261 1.68 22.82 -16.83
CA LEU A 261 2.89 22.91 -16.02
C LEU A 261 4.10 23.42 -16.82
N VAL A 262 4.23 22.97 -18.08
CA VAL A 262 5.35 23.35 -18.97
C VAL A 262 5.21 24.79 -19.48
N ALA A 263 3.99 25.30 -19.63
CA ALA A 263 3.70 26.64 -20.12
C ALA A 263 3.90 27.75 -19.06
N MET A 264 4.05 27.41 -17.77
CA MET A 264 4.21 28.41 -16.71
C MET A 264 5.56 29.15 -16.81
N PRO A 265 5.59 30.50 -16.72
CA PRO A 265 6.81 31.28 -16.97
C PRO A 265 7.90 31.08 -15.90
N VAL A 266 7.52 30.90 -14.64
CA VAL A 266 8.46 30.73 -13.52
C VAL A 266 8.90 29.28 -13.33
N VAL A 267 7.94 28.35 -13.45
CA VAL A 267 8.11 26.93 -13.10
C VAL A 267 8.51 26.09 -14.33
N GLY A 268 8.09 26.49 -15.52
CA GLY A 268 8.38 25.79 -16.78
C GLY A 268 9.87 25.57 -17.05
N PRO A 269 10.77 26.57 -16.90
CA PRO A 269 12.20 26.41 -17.14
C PRO A 269 12.85 25.31 -16.28
N LEU A 270 12.39 25.14 -15.03
CA LEU A 270 12.86 24.10 -14.10
C LEU A 270 12.53 22.69 -14.61
N PHE A 271 11.39 22.52 -15.27
CA PHE A 271 10.92 21.21 -15.74
C PHE A 271 11.40 20.82 -17.15
N ARG A 272 11.90 21.77 -17.95
CA ARG A 272 12.46 21.52 -19.29
C ARG A 272 13.49 20.38 -19.39
N PRO A 273 14.49 20.22 -18.49
CA PRO A 273 15.44 19.10 -18.58
C PRO A 273 14.74 17.74 -18.43
N PHE A 274 13.74 17.62 -17.55
CA PHE A 274 12.98 16.38 -17.36
C PHE A 274 12.11 16.05 -18.58
N VAL A 275 11.49 17.07 -19.19
CA VAL A 275 10.74 16.94 -20.45
C VAL A 275 11.65 16.45 -21.58
N ASN A 276 12.85 17.03 -21.71
CA ASN A 276 13.84 16.62 -22.71
C ASN A 276 14.30 15.16 -22.49
N TYR A 277 14.52 14.77 -21.24
CA TYR A 277 14.83 13.38 -20.90
C TYR A 277 13.69 12.43 -21.28
N ALA A 278 12.44 12.77 -20.94
CA ALA A 278 11.25 11.97 -21.31
C ALA A 278 11.09 11.84 -22.83
N ASN A 279 11.36 12.91 -23.59
CA ASN A 279 11.32 12.89 -25.06
C ASN A 279 12.38 11.94 -25.65
N ARG A 280 13.61 11.95 -25.11
CA ARG A 280 14.67 11.01 -25.51
C ARG A 280 14.29 9.56 -25.20
N LEU A 281 13.65 9.33 -24.05
CA LEU A 281 13.17 8.00 -23.67
C LEU A 281 12.09 7.50 -24.63
N HIS A 282 11.10 8.34 -24.94
CA HIS A 282 10.02 8.01 -25.89
C HIS A 282 10.52 7.79 -27.32
N ALA A 283 11.56 8.50 -27.75
CA ALA A 283 12.19 8.27 -29.06
C ALA A 283 12.86 6.89 -29.17
N ARG A 284 13.19 6.25 -28.04
CA ARG A 284 13.74 4.89 -27.97
C ARG A 284 12.67 3.81 -27.81
N GLU A 285 11.41 4.18 -27.52
CA GLU A 285 10.32 3.22 -27.42
C GLU A 285 9.91 2.78 -28.84
N PRO A 286 9.91 1.47 -29.16
CA PRO A 286 9.46 1.01 -30.46
C PRO A 286 7.99 1.39 -30.65
N ARG A 287 7.67 2.08 -31.75
CA ARG A 287 6.29 2.42 -32.11
C ARG A 287 5.55 1.11 -32.38
N VAL A 288 4.68 0.71 -31.46
CA VAL A 288 3.71 -0.34 -31.71
C VAL A 288 2.70 0.25 -32.70
N LEU A 289 2.92 0.00 -34.00
CA LEU A 289 1.91 0.20 -35.02
C LEU A 289 0.79 -0.78 -34.69
N PHE A 290 -0.34 -0.24 -34.23
CA PHE A 290 -1.59 -0.98 -34.14
C PHE A 290 -2.12 -1.25 -35.54
#